data_AF-A0A1F8BH67-F1
#
_entry.id   AF-A0A1F8BH67-F1
#
_cell.length_a   1.000
_cell.length_b   1.000
_cell.length_c   1.000
_cell.angle_alpha   90.00
_cell.angle_beta   90.00
_cell.angle_gamma   90.00
#
_symmetry.space_group_name_H-M   'P 1'
#
loop_
_entity.id
_entity.type
_entity.pdbx_description
1 polymer ?
#
loop_
_entity_poly.entity_id
_entity_poly.type
_entity_poly.pdbx_seq_one_letter_code
_entity_poly.pdbx_strand_id
1 'polypeptide(L)'
;MGNLSILAISLLNLQLFSLQFYFLYAFILVKLNIGGLNEMKERKGFFEVHHQRDALTCGNACLLMMLRDLTRTPFDLERLQRELYMESYGVYPGYYPLKVAATFVRHFPNTRLTFYTDTRTQHNLTRSYNEERQIELVYQPLTVDWIVNHTQTVGPLAIRGDYFYLGYAEHTDHFITLIREPKHRLVVLDPSYGGKMSLDDEKLTHYLSGYKYIMNASPLAIAMNVDLI
;
A
#
# COMPACT_ATOMS: atom_id res chain seq x y z
N MET A 1 68.86 -8.04 -4.71
CA MET A 1 67.71 -8.61 -3.98
C MET A 1 66.82 -7.53 -3.34
N GLY A 2 66.52 -6.41 -4.03
CA GLY A 2 65.80 -5.25 -3.44
C GLY A 2 64.37 -4.99 -3.96
N ASN A 3 63.96 -5.63 -5.06
CA ASN A 3 62.68 -5.32 -5.71
C ASN A 3 61.50 -6.20 -5.25
N LEU A 4 61.77 -7.38 -4.69
CA LEU A 4 60.73 -8.31 -4.22
C LEU A 4 60.05 -7.84 -2.93
N SER A 5 60.80 -7.15 -2.06
CA SER A 5 60.27 -6.61 -0.79
C SER A 5 59.33 -5.42 -1.02
N ILE A 6 59.64 -4.53 -1.96
CA ILE A 6 58.79 -3.38 -2.30
C ILE A 6 57.48 -3.85 -2.92
N LEU A 7 57.53 -4.83 -3.83
CA LEU A 7 56.32 -5.38 -4.45
C LEU A 7 55.40 -6.06 -3.43
N ALA A 8 55.98 -6.82 -2.49
CA ALA A 8 55.22 -7.46 -1.42
C ALA A 8 54.56 -6.45 -0.47
N ILE A 9 55.26 -5.36 -0.12
CA ILE A 9 54.71 -4.29 0.71
C ILE A 9 53.59 -3.55 -0.02
N SER A 10 53.74 -3.26 -1.31
CA SER A 10 52.70 -2.61 -2.12
C SER A 10 51.46 -3.48 -2.27
N LEU A 11 51.61 -4.81 -2.45
CA LEU A 11 50.50 -5.76 -2.51
C LEU A 11 49.76 -5.86 -1.17
N LEU A 12 50.51 -5.90 -0.05
CA LEU A 12 49.93 -5.91 1.30
C LEU A 12 49.14 -4.62 1.57
N ASN A 13 49.67 -3.47 1.19
CA ASN A 13 48.99 -2.19 1.34
C ASN A 13 47.72 -2.12 0.48
N LEU A 14 47.74 -2.67 -0.74
CA LEU A 14 46.55 -2.72 -1.60
C LEU A 14 45.46 -3.62 -1.01
N GLN A 15 45.83 -4.75 -0.39
CA GLN A 15 44.90 -5.64 0.30
C GLN A 15 44.32 -5.00 1.58
N LEU A 16 45.12 -4.26 2.33
CA LEU A 16 44.63 -3.52 3.50
C LEU A 16 43.68 -2.39 3.09
N PHE A 17 43.97 -1.71 1.98
CA PHE A 17 43.10 -0.65 1.45
C PHE A 17 41.75 -1.20 0.96
N SER A 18 41.75 -2.33 0.26
CA SER A 18 40.50 -2.97 -0.18
C SER A 18 39.68 -3.47 1.01
N LEU A 19 40.32 -4.05 2.03
CA LEU A 19 39.64 -4.48 3.25
C LEU A 19 38.99 -3.30 4.00
N GLN A 20 39.70 -2.17 4.13
CA GLN A 20 39.14 -0.94 4.69
C GLN A 20 37.93 -0.43 3.90
N PHE A 21 37.98 -0.52 2.57
CA PHE A 21 36.86 -0.15 1.71
C PHE A 21 35.64 -1.07 1.88
N TYR A 22 35.86 -2.38 2.03
CA TYR A 22 34.79 -3.33 2.34
C TYR A 22 34.15 -3.06 3.71
N PHE A 23 34.95 -2.77 4.74
CA PHE A 23 34.40 -2.40 6.05
C PHE A 23 33.63 -1.09 6.02
N LEU A 24 34.11 -0.08 5.29
CA LEU A 24 33.40 1.18 5.10
C LEU A 24 32.09 0.98 4.34
N TYR A 25 32.10 0.19 3.27
CA TYR A 25 30.89 -0.12 2.49
C TYR A 25 29.87 -0.91 3.32
N ALA A 26 30.31 -1.93 4.06
CA ALA A 26 29.45 -2.67 4.97
C ALA A 26 28.89 -1.77 6.09
N PHE A 27 29.72 -0.88 6.65
CA PHE A 27 29.27 0.09 7.67
C PHE A 27 28.25 1.08 7.10
N ILE A 28 28.44 1.56 5.87
CA ILE A 28 27.47 2.42 5.18
C ILE A 28 26.18 1.66 4.91
N LEU A 29 26.23 0.41 4.41
CA LEU A 29 25.03 -0.41 4.20
C LEU A 29 24.30 -0.70 5.52
N VAL A 30 25.03 -0.98 6.60
CA VAL A 30 24.46 -1.16 7.94
C VAL A 30 23.86 0.15 8.45
N LYS A 31 24.52 1.29 8.26
CA LYS A 31 23.97 2.61 8.62
C LYS A 31 22.81 3.06 7.75
N LEU A 32 22.72 2.64 6.48
CA LEU A 32 21.59 2.90 5.60
C LEU A 32 20.41 1.96 5.93
N ASN A 33 20.66 0.69 6.26
CA ASN A 33 19.62 -0.23 6.75
C ASN A 33 19.13 0.16 8.14
N ILE A 34 20.03 0.50 9.07
CA ILE A 34 19.69 0.99 10.41
C ILE A 34 19.14 2.41 10.33
N GLY A 35 19.56 3.23 9.37
CA GLY A 35 19.00 4.56 9.09
C GLY A 35 17.57 4.47 8.58
N GLY A 36 17.30 3.54 7.65
CA GLY A 36 15.93 3.22 7.22
C GLY A 36 15.07 2.61 8.33
N LEU A 37 15.65 1.79 9.22
CA LEU A 37 14.97 1.24 10.40
C LEU A 37 14.76 2.27 11.52
N ASN A 38 15.65 3.26 11.67
CA ASN A 38 15.53 4.34 12.66
C ASN A 38 14.70 5.53 12.15
N GLU A 39 14.51 5.66 10.84
CA GLU A 39 13.52 6.58 10.25
C GLU A 39 12.10 6.00 10.24
N MET A 40 11.93 4.71 10.55
CA MET A 40 10.70 4.21 11.19
C MET A 40 10.64 4.65 12.67
N LYS A 41 10.97 5.91 12.97
CA LYS A 41 10.47 6.59 14.17
C LYS A 41 8.98 6.31 14.22
N GLU A 42 8.53 5.69 15.32
CA GLU A 42 7.15 5.34 15.61
C GLU A 42 6.17 6.21 14.82
N ARG A 43 5.60 5.68 13.73
CA ARG A 43 4.42 6.28 13.10
C ARG A 43 3.33 6.21 14.16
N LYS A 44 3.29 7.17 15.08
CA LYS A 44 2.16 7.39 15.99
C LYS A 44 1.02 7.84 15.09
N GLY A 45 0.27 6.84 14.62
CA GLY A 45 -0.68 6.94 13.53
C GLY A 45 -1.83 7.86 13.88
N PHE A 46 -1.78 9.08 13.37
CA PHE A 46 -2.95 9.92 13.15
C PHE A 46 -3.69 9.42 11.90
N PHE A 47 -4.11 8.15 11.90
CA PHE A 47 -5.11 7.70 10.94
C PHE A 47 -6.46 8.18 11.44
N GLU A 48 -6.91 9.29 10.89
CA GLU A 48 -8.28 9.78 11.07
C GLU A 48 -9.18 9.00 10.12
N VAL A 49 -10.23 8.38 10.66
CA VAL A 49 -11.17 7.61 9.85
C VAL A 49 -12.14 8.55 9.18
N HIS A 50 -12.30 8.40 7.87
CA HIS A 50 -13.26 9.15 7.08
C HIS A 50 -14.49 8.30 6.81
N HIS A 51 -15.66 8.79 7.21
CA HIS A 51 -16.93 8.12 6.94
C HIS A 51 -17.40 8.45 5.51
N GLN A 52 -17.64 7.44 4.69
CA GLN A 52 -18.21 7.62 3.35
C GLN A 52 -19.66 8.10 3.45
N ARG A 53 -20.03 9.11 2.67
CA ARG A 53 -21.43 9.59 2.64
C ARG A 53 -22.29 8.90 1.60
N ASP A 54 -21.67 8.37 0.56
CA ASP A 54 -22.35 7.67 -0.53
C ASP A 54 -21.89 6.20 -0.60
N ALA A 55 -22.84 5.28 -0.81
CA ALA A 55 -22.62 3.83 -0.79
C ALA A 55 -21.55 3.34 -1.78
N LEU A 56 -21.25 4.12 -2.82
CA LEU A 56 -20.28 3.78 -3.85
C LEU A 56 -18.90 4.37 -3.59
N THR A 57 -18.62 5.04 -2.48
CA THR A 57 -17.40 5.86 -2.36
C THR A 57 -16.32 5.27 -1.44
N CYS A 58 -16.43 3.99 -1.08
CA CYS A 58 -15.47 3.29 -0.19
C CYS A 58 -14.03 3.33 -0.70
N GLY A 59 -13.81 3.14 -2.01
CA GLY A 59 -12.49 3.22 -2.63
C GLY A 59 -11.87 4.62 -2.53
N ASN A 60 -12.65 5.67 -2.85
CA ASN A 60 -12.20 7.06 -2.71
C ASN A 60 -11.83 7.38 -1.26
N ALA A 61 -12.67 6.98 -0.31
CA ALA A 61 -12.42 7.19 1.11
C ALA A 61 -11.11 6.53 1.55
N CYS A 62 -10.86 5.28 1.16
CA CYS A 62 -9.62 4.58 1.49
C CYS A 62 -8.38 5.29 0.93
N LEU A 63 -8.40 5.66 -0.35
CA LEU A 63 -7.27 6.36 -0.97
C LEU A 63 -7.03 7.73 -0.32
N LEU A 64 -8.09 8.50 -0.02
CA LEU A 64 -7.96 9.79 0.66
C LEU A 64 -7.43 9.66 2.09
N MET A 65 -7.86 8.64 2.85
CA MET A 65 -7.32 8.36 4.19
C MET A 65 -5.83 8.02 4.12
N MET A 66 -5.42 7.19 3.15
CA MET A 66 -4.01 6.87 2.91
C MET A 66 -3.19 8.10 2.52
N LEU A 67 -3.70 8.93 1.60
CA LEU A 67 -3.03 10.16 1.16
C LEU A 67 -2.84 11.14 2.31
N ARG A 68 -3.87 11.35 3.15
CA ARG A 68 -3.81 12.23 4.31
C ARG A 68 -2.77 11.75 5.33
N ASP A 69 -2.66 10.44 5.56
CA ASP A 69 -1.62 9.89 6.45
C ASP A 69 -0.21 10.09 5.87
N LEU A 70 -0.03 9.84 4.57
CA LEU A 70 1.28 9.95 3.91
C LEU A 70 1.76 11.40 3.79
N THR A 71 0.86 12.34 3.48
CA THR A 71 1.21 13.75 3.27
C THR A 71 1.16 14.59 4.54
N ARG A 72 0.43 14.15 5.57
CA ARG A 72 0.11 14.94 6.79
C ARG A 72 -0.59 16.27 6.49
N THR A 73 -1.14 16.42 5.29
CA THR A 73 -1.83 17.64 4.88
C THR A 73 -3.30 17.57 5.31
N PRO A 74 -3.83 18.60 5.98
CA PRO A 74 -5.26 18.66 6.26
C PRO A 74 -6.03 18.91 4.96
N PHE A 75 -6.99 18.05 4.67
CA PHE A 75 -7.91 18.22 3.55
C PHE A 75 -9.36 18.13 4.03
N ASP A 76 -10.25 18.79 3.31
CA ASP A 76 -11.69 18.52 3.40
C ASP A 76 -11.98 17.21 2.65
N LEU A 77 -11.94 16.10 3.40
CA LEU A 77 -12.13 14.75 2.86
C LEU A 77 -13.52 14.54 2.27
N GLU A 78 -14.54 15.20 2.82
CA GLU A 78 -15.90 15.10 2.30
C GLU A 78 -16.03 15.76 0.94
N ARG A 79 -15.56 17.02 0.82
CA ARG A 79 -15.59 17.74 -0.45
C ARG A 79 -14.80 17.00 -1.52
N LEU A 80 -13.57 16.57 -1.22
CA LEU A 80 -12.72 15.85 -2.17
C LEU A 80 -13.33 14.50 -2.56
N GLN A 81 -13.91 13.75 -1.61
CA GLN A 81 -14.58 12.49 -1.93
C GLN A 81 -15.72 12.71 -2.93
N ARG A 82 -16.51 13.77 -2.74
CA ARG A 82 -17.60 14.13 -3.66
C ARG A 82 -17.09 14.56 -5.02
N GLU A 83 -16.02 15.35 -5.09
CA GLU A 83 -15.40 15.76 -6.36
C GLU A 83 -14.91 14.55 -7.16
N LEU A 84 -14.12 13.68 -6.51
CA LEU A 84 -13.65 12.43 -7.12
C LEU A 84 -14.81 11.52 -7.54
N TYR A 85 -15.89 11.47 -6.74
CA TYR A 85 -17.09 10.71 -7.10
C TYR A 85 -17.75 11.25 -8.36
N MET A 86 -17.98 12.57 -8.44
CA MET A 86 -18.62 13.19 -9.61
C MET A 86 -17.80 13.01 -10.88
N GLU A 87 -16.47 13.06 -10.81
CA GLU A 87 -15.58 12.82 -11.94
C GLU A 87 -15.50 11.35 -12.36
N SER A 88 -15.79 10.42 -11.44
CA SER A 88 -15.86 8.98 -11.72
C SER A 88 -17.28 8.46 -11.94
N TYR A 89 -18.30 9.33 -11.80
CA TYR A 89 -19.72 9.01 -11.93
C TYR A 89 -20.09 8.66 -13.39
N GLY A 90 -21.03 7.73 -13.56
CA GLY A 90 -21.46 7.25 -14.90
C GLY A 90 -20.73 6.00 -15.40
N VAL A 91 -19.97 5.33 -14.53
CA VAL A 91 -19.33 4.04 -14.81
C VAL A 91 -20.13 2.91 -14.17
N TYR A 92 -20.26 1.78 -14.88
CA TYR A 92 -20.93 0.59 -14.37
C TYR A 92 -20.32 0.14 -13.01
N PRO A 93 -21.11 -0.24 -12.00
CA PRO A 93 -20.64 -0.48 -10.63
C PRO A 93 -19.44 -1.44 -10.50
N GLY A 94 -19.35 -2.46 -11.37
CA GLY A 94 -18.22 -3.41 -11.36
C GLY A 94 -16.87 -2.84 -11.80
N TYR A 95 -16.87 -1.71 -12.53
CA TYR A 95 -15.68 -0.99 -13.02
C TYR A 95 -15.42 0.31 -12.24
N TYR A 96 -16.30 0.66 -11.32
CA TYR A 96 -16.23 1.91 -10.57
C TYR A 96 -14.93 2.04 -9.75
N PRO A 97 -14.44 1.00 -9.03
CA PRO A 97 -13.13 1.06 -8.38
C PRO A 97 -11.97 1.31 -9.34
N LEU A 98 -12.17 1.00 -10.63
CA LEU A 98 -11.11 1.10 -11.63
C LEU A 98 -10.92 2.54 -12.10
N LYS A 99 -12.01 3.24 -12.42
CA LYS A 99 -11.90 4.67 -12.77
C LYS A 99 -11.51 5.53 -11.57
N VAL A 100 -11.92 5.16 -10.35
CA VAL A 100 -11.56 5.86 -9.11
C VAL A 100 -10.06 6.10 -9.03
N ALA A 101 -9.23 5.09 -9.24
CA ALA A 101 -7.79 5.24 -9.12
C ALA A 101 -7.16 6.09 -10.23
N ALA A 102 -7.64 5.99 -11.48
CA ALA A 102 -7.18 6.87 -12.56
C ALA A 102 -7.53 8.33 -12.29
N THR A 103 -8.77 8.61 -11.88
CA THR A 103 -9.20 9.95 -11.45
C THR A 103 -8.35 10.44 -10.27
N PHE A 104 -8.08 9.57 -9.30
CA PHE A 104 -7.28 9.90 -8.13
C PHE A 104 -5.85 10.34 -8.49
N VAL A 105 -5.12 9.56 -9.29
CA VAL A 105 -3.72 9.89 -9.64
C VAL A 105 -3.60 11.13 -10.52
N ARG A 106 -4.63 11.42 -11.33
CA ARG A 106 -4.71 12.67 -12.11
C ARG A 106 -4.95 13.89 -11.21
N HIS A 107 -5.78 13.74 -10.17
CA HIS A 107 -6.03 14.79 -9.18
C HIS A 107 -4.82 15.01 -8.26
N PHE A 108 -4.04 13.95 -8.00
CA PHE A 108 -2.85 13.99 -7.15
C PHE A 108 -1.61 13.51 -7.94
N PRO A 109 -1.02 14.36 -8.81
CA PRO A 109 0.02 13.95 -9.78
C PRO A 109 1.34 13.44 -9.17
N ASN A 110 1.58 13.70 -7.88
CA ASN A 110 2.74 13.17 -7.15
C ASN A 110 2.46 11.82 -6.47
N THR A 111 1.26 11.26 -6.68
CA THR A 111 0.85 9.98 -6.10
C THR A 111 1.06 8.85 -7.09
N ARG A 112 1.60 7.73 -6.61
CA ARG A 112 1.70 6.47 -7.36
C ARG A 112 0.91 5.38 -6.63
N LEU A 113 0.21 4.56 -7.40
CA LEU A 113 -0.57 3.45 -6.88
C LEU A 113 0.00 2.13 -7.41
N THR A 114 0.20 1.16 -6.52
CA THR A 114 0.57 -0.20 -6.89
C THR A 114 -0.57 -1.14 -6.54
N PHE A 115 -1.09 -1.83 -7.54
CA PHE A 115 -2.18 -2.79 -7.40
C PHE A 115 -1.62 -4.21 -7.34
N TYR A 116 -2.04 -4.95 -6.33
CA TYR A 116 -1.70 -6.36 -6.11
C TYR A 116 -2.94 -7.21 -6.30
N THR A 117 -2.91 -8.14 -7.26
CA THR A 117 -4.05 -9.01 -7.58
C THR A 117 -3.61 -10.28 -8.33
N ASP A 118 -4.59 -11.14 -8.65
CA ASP A 118 -4.37 -12.34 -9.46
C ASP A 118 -4.19 -12.02 -10.96
N THR A 119 -3.74 -13.02 -11.73
CA THR A 119 -3.45 -12.86 -13.17
C THR A 119 -4.68 -12.48 -13.99
N ARG A 120 -5.86 -13.02 -13.64
CA ARG A 120 -7.11 -12.78 -14.37
C ARG A 120 -7.49 -11.32 -14.27
N THR A 121 -7.46 -10.76 -13.05
CA THR A 121 -7.83 -9.37 -12.81
C THR A 121 -6.77 -8.42 -13.33
N GLN A 122 -5.49 -8.75 -13.16
CA GLN A 122 -4.39 -7.96 -13.73
C GLN A 122 -4.58 -7.71 -15.23
N HIS A 123 -4.95 -8.72 -16.01
CA HIS A 123 -5.19 -8.56 -17.45
C HIS A 123 -6.26 -7.51 -17.78
N ASN A 124 -7.37 -7.51 -17.04
CA ASN A 124 -8.46 -6.53 -17.21
C ASN A 124 -8.02 -5.12 -16.81
N LEU A 125 -7.23 -5.01 -15.74
CA LEU A 125 -6.70 -3.75 -15.24
C LEU A 125 -5.68 -3.13 -16.20
N THR A 126 -4.81 -3.94 -16.81
CA THR A 126 -3.77 -3.44 -17.74
C THR A 126 -4.39 -2.68 -18.89
N ARG A 127 -5.53 -3.15 -19.42
CA ARG A 127 -6.25 -2.42 -20.47
C ARG A 127 -6.83 -1.10 -19.96
N SER A 128 -7.31 -1.08 -18.71
CA SER A 128 -7.99 0.06 -18.12
C SER A 128 -7.01 1.18 -17.70
N TYR A 129 -5.75 0.85 -17.45
CA TYR A 129 -4.71 1.77 -16.98
C TYR A 129 -3.53 1.92 -17.94
N ASN A 130 -3.68 1.51 -19.19
CA ASN A 130 -2.62 1.56 -20.19
C ASN A 130 -2.01 2.97 -20.38
N GLU A 131 -2.78 4.02 -20.09
CA GLU A 131 -2.37 5.43 -20.21
C GLU A 131 -1.86 6.02 -18.88
N GLU A 132 -2.08 5.37 -17.75
CA GLU A 132 -1.80 5.90 -16.41
C GLU A 132 -0.41 5.47 -15.90
N ARG A 133 0.62 6.26 -16.22
CA ARG A 133 2.01 5.95 -15.81
C ARG A 133 2.25 5.87 -14.30
N GLN A 134 1.33 6.43 -13.50
CA GLN A 134 1.38 6.43 -12.04
C GLN A 134 0.77 5.16 -11.43
N ILE A 135 0.18 4.28 -12.24
CA ILE A 135 -0.46 3.05 -11.79
C ILE A 135 0.39 1.85 -12.21
N GLU A 136 0.86 1.09 -11.23
CA GLU A 136 1.59 -0.16 -11.42
C GLU A 136 0.70 -1.35 -11.09
N LEU A 137 0.79 -2.41 -11.89
CA LEU A 137 0.03 -3.64 -11.69
C LEU A 137 0.97 -4.82 -11.44
N VAL A 138 0.93 -5.38 -10.24
CA VAL A 138 1.80 -6.48 -9.80
C VAL A 138 0.97 -7.74 -9.58
N TYR A 139 1.38 -8.85 -10.22
CA TYR A 139 0.81 -10.15 -9.91
C TYR A 139 1.27 -10.59 -8.52
N GLN A 140 0.30 -10.71 -7.61
CA GLN A 140 0.55 -11.10 -6.23
C GLN A 140 -0.71 -11.72 -5.63
N PRO A 141 -0.72 -13.03 -5.37
CA PRO A 141 -1.77 -13.65 -4.58
C PRO A 141 -1.87 -12.99 -3.19
N LEU A 142 -3.07 -12.58 -2.82
CA LEU A 142 -3.34 -11.92 -1.54
C LEU A 142 -3.61 -12.98 -0.47
N THR A 143 -2.57 -13.39 0.25
CA THR A 143 -2.68 -14.22 1.46
C THR A 143 -2.66 -13.34 2.70
N VAL A 144 -3.20 -13.83 3.82
CA VAL A 144 -3.13 -13.12 5.11
C VAL A 144 -1.69 -12.81 5.48
N ASP A 145 -0.78 -13.79 5.41
CA ASP A 145 0.64 -13.60 5.72
C ASP A 145 1.28 -12.49 4.89
N TRP A 146 0.96 -12.43 3.59
CA TRP A 146 1.48 -11.39 2.72
C TRP A 146 0.94 -10.01 3.09
N ILE A 147 -0.37 -9.89 3.32
CA ILE A 147 -1.03 -8.63 3.72
C ILE A 147 -0.45 -8.14 5.05
N VAL A 148 -0.37 -9.05 6.02
CA VAL A 148 0.21 -8.81 7.32
C VAL A 148 1.63 -8.30 7.11
N ASN A 149 2.52 -9.05 6.45
CA ASN A 149 3.91 -8.66 6.20
C ASN A 149 4.04 -7.31 5.48
N HIS A 150 3.26 -7.09 4.42
CA HIS A 150 3.27 -5.86 3.65
C HIS A 150 2.89 -4.64 4.50
N THR A 151 1.82 -4.75 5.30
CA THR A 151 1.40 -3.67 6.20
C THR A 151 2.42 -3.36 7.30
N GLN A 152 3.29 -4.32 7.66
CA GLN A 152 4.38 -4.07 8.62
C GLN A 152 5.57 -3.37 7.99
N THR A 153 5.91 -3.75 6.76
CA THR A 153 7.22 -3.46 6.16
C THR A 153 7.16 -2.31 5.17
N VAL A 154 6.00 -2.10 4.52
CA VAL A 154 5.82 -1.11 3.46
C VAL A 154 4.90 0.01 3.93
N GLY A 155 3.68 -0.34 4.39
CA GLY A 155 2.72 0.66 4.85
C GLY A 155 1.26 0.24 4.66
N PRO A 156 0.32 1.18 4.83
CA PRO A 156 -1.12 0.92 4.71
C PRO A 156 -1.51 0.29 3.37
N LEU A 157 -2.57 -0.52 3.39
CA LEU A 157 -3.16 -1.12 2.20
C LEU A 157 -4.65 -0.85 2.14
N ALA A 158 -5.16 -0.36 1.02
CA ALA A 158 -6.59 -0.44 0.73
C ALA A 158 -6.90 -1.83 0.14
N ILE A 159 -7.82 -2.59 0.72
CA ILE A 159 -8.15 -3.94 0.28
C ILE A 159 -9.63 -4.07 -0.04
N ARG A 160 -9.90 -4.61 -1.22
CA ARG A 160 -11.22 -4.96 -1.73
C ARG A 160 -11.60 -6.37 -1.32
N GLY A 161 -12.78 -6.54 -0.75
CA GLY A 161 -13.29 -7.85 -0.36
C GLY A 161 -14.78 -7.83 -0.02
N ASP A 162 -15.24 -8.92 0.62
CA ASP A 162 -16.64 -9.18 0.88
C ASP A 162 -17.07 -8.61 2.23
N TYR A 163 -17.86 -7.55 2.17
CA TYR A 163 -18.28 -6.75 3.31
C TYR A 163 -19.05 -7.54 4.39
N PHE A 164 -19.74 -8.61 4.01
CA PHE A 164 -20.51 -9.46 4.92
C PHE A 164 -19.64 -9.94 6.09
N TYR A 165 -18.40 -10.33 5.81
CA TYR A 165 -17.49 -10.89 6.81
C TYR A 165 -16.88 -9.86 7.77
N LEU A 166 -17.18 -8.57 7.57
CA LEU A 166 -16.90 -7.52 8.55
C LEU A 166 -18.04 -7.32 9.55
N GLY A 167 -19.13 -8.11 9.45
CA GLY A 167 -20.28 -8.08 10.37
C GLY A 167 -21.52 -7.40 9.80
N TYR A 168 -21.58 -7.20 8.48
CA TYR A 168 -22.70 -6.57 7.79
C TYR A 168 -23.65 -7.59 7.17
N ALA A 169 -24.89 -7.16 6.92
CA ALA A 169 -25.98 -8.08 6.59
C ALA A 169 -25.93 -8.66 5.17
N GLU A 170 -25.18 -8.06 4.25
CA GLU A 170 -25.21 -8.40 2.82
C GLU A 170 -23.81 -8.63 2.25
N HIS A 171 -23.69 -9.61 1.34
CA HIS A 171 -22.52 -9.82 0.51
C HIS A 171 -22.42 -8.70 -0.51
N THR A 172 -21.49 -7.77 -0.30
CA THR A 172 -21.27 -6.65 -1.20
C THR A 172 -19.81 -6.29 -1.28
N ASP A 173 -19.46 -5.62 -2.37
CA ASP A 173 -18.12 -5.18 -2.68
C ASP A 173 -17.76 -4.00 -1.80
N HIS A 174 -16.66 -4.09 -1.07
CA HIS A 174 -16.23 -3.01 -0.19
C HIS A 174 -14.72 -2.86 -0.16
N PHE A 175 -14.27 -1.63 0.03
CA PHE A 175 -12.88 -1.31 0.31
C PHE A 175 -12.72 -0.91 1.77
N ILE A 176 -11.70 -1.48 2.39
CA ILE A 176 -11.23 -1.10 3.72
C ILE A 176 -9.77 -0.70 3.66
N THR A 177 -9.32 0.17 4.57
CA THR A 177 -7.89 0.43 4.74
C THR A 177 -7.35 -0.39 5.90
N LEU A 178 -6.36 -1.22 5.65
CA LEU A 178 -5.60 -1.93 6.66
C LEU A 178 -4.39 -1.11 7.06
N ILE A 179 -4.28 -0.87 8.36
CA ILE A 179 -3.12 -0.28 9.00
C ILE A 179 -2.60 -1.21 10.09
N ARG A 180 -1.38 -0.94 10.55
CA ARG A 180 -0.82 -1.62 11.70
C ARG A 180 -0.77 -0.69 12.89
N GLU A 181 -1.31 -1.16 14.02
CA GLU A 181 -1.18 -0.47 15.31
C GLU A 181 -0.10 -1.12 16.20
N PRO A 182 0.41 -0.41 17.22
CA PRO A 182 1.36 -0.97 18.18
C PRO A 182 0.86 -2.29 18.76
N LYS A 183 1.75 -3.27 18.95
CA LYS A 183 1.47 -4.69 19.32
C LYS A 183 1.03 -5.59 18.16
N HIS A 184 1.42 -5.25 16.95
CA HIS A 184 1.37 -6.15 15.79
C HIS A 184 -0.02 -6.54 15.29
N ARG A 185 -1.09 -5.90 15.78
CA ARG A 185 -2.47 -6.17 15.36
C ARG A 185 -2.81 -5.44 14.07
N LEU A 186 -3.48 -6.12 13.15
CA LEU A 186 -4.12 -5.49 12.01
C LEU A 186 -5.35 -4.71 12.48
N VAL A 187 -5.41 -3.46 12.04
CA VAL A 187 -6.54 -2.57 12.31
C VAL A 187 -7.13 -2.15 10.97
N VAL A 188 -8.45 -2.26 10.90
CA VAL A 188 -9.27 -1.84 9.79
C VAL A 188 -9.77 -0.43 10.06
N LEU A 189 -9.61 0.44 9.07
CA LEU A 189 -10.33 1.69 8.93
C LEU A 189 -11.42 1.43 7.90
N ASP A 190 -12.65 1.25 8.38
CA ASP A 190 -13.80 0.99 7.54
C ASP A 190 -14.52 2.32 7.27
N PRO A 191 -14.54 2.79 6.00
CA PRO A 191 -15.19 4.04 5.65
C PRO A 191 -16.71 3.98 5.83
N SER A 192 -17.34 2.82 5.81
CA SER A 192 -18.79 2.70 6.06
C SER A 192 -19.15 2.73 7.54
N TYR A 193 -18.25 2.27 8.40
CA TYR A 193 -18.41 2.38 9.86
C TYR A 193 -18.03 3.76 10.38
N GLY A 194 -17.06 4.42 9.73
CA GLY A 194 -16.47 5.67 10.22
C GLY A 194 -15.61 5.49 11.47
N GLY A 195 -15.17 4.27 11.76
CA GLY A 195 -14.38 3.94 12.94
C GLY A 195 -13.27 2.92 12.68
N LYS A 196 -12.51 2.63 13.73
CA LYS A 196 -11.45 1.63 13.73
C LYS A 196 -11.95 0.33 14.31
N MET A 197 -11.58 -0.80 13.72
CA MET A 197 -11.84 -2.13 14.28
C MET A 197 -10.61 -3.02 14.18
N SER A 198 -10.41 -3.89 15.17
CA SER A 198 -9.39 -4.95 15.06
C SER A 198 -9.88 -6.00 14.08
N LEU A 199 -8.98 -6.49 13.23
CA LEU A 199 -9.25 -7.60 12.34
C LEU A 199 -8.28 -8.74 12.64
N ASP A 200 -8.84 -9.90 12.94
CA ASP A 200 -8.07 -11.13 13.09
C ASP A 200 -7.88 -11.82 11.72
N ASP A 201 -6.94 -12.76 11.70
CA ASP A 201 -6.54 -13.48 10.49
C ASP A 201 -7.68 -14.33 9.91
N GLU A 202 -8.56 -14.85 10.76
CA GLU A 202 -9.72 -15.66 10.36
C GLU A 202 -10.74 -14.81 9.60
N LYS A 203 -11.11 -13.64 10.15
CA LYS A 203 -12.00 -12.69 9.47
C LYS A 203 -11.39 -12.15 8.19
N LEU A 204 -10.08 -11.86 8.15
CA LEU A 204 -9.42 -11.44 6.92
C LEU A 204 -9.44 -12.56 5.86
N THR A 205 -9.22 -13.82 6.28
CA THR A 205 -9.35 -14.98 5.39
C THR A 205 -10.76 -15.07 4.81
N HIS A 206 -11.79 -14.94 5.65
CA HIS A 206 -13.17 -14.95 5.21
C HIS A 206 -13.53 -13.77 4.29
N TYR A 207 -13.06 -12.57 4.60
CA TYR A 207 -13.24 -11.36 3.78
C TYR A 207 -12.71 -11.55 2.35
N LEU A 208 -11.53 -12.15 2.20
CA LEU A 208 -10.90 -12.40 0.89
C LEU A 208 -11.54 -13.60 0.16
N SER A 209 -11.79 -14.69 0.88
CA SER A 209 -12.35 -15.91 0.30
C SER A 209 -13.82 -15.75 -0.09
N GLY A 210 -14.63 -15.06 0.72
CA GLY A 210 -16.00 -14.69 0.41
C GLY A 210 -16.10 -13.94 -0.90
N TYR A 211 -15.22 -12.97 -1.08
CA TYR A 211 -15.17 -12.18 -2.31
C TYR A 211 -14.85 -13.03 -3.54
N LYS A 212 -13.89 -13.95 -3.39
CA LYS A 212 -13.50 -14.89 -4.44
C LYS A 212 -14.59 -15.90 -4.79
N TYR A 213 -15.21 -16.52 -3.80
CA TYR A 213 -16.02 -17.72 -4.01
C TYR A 213 -17.53 -17.45 -3.98
N ILE A 214 -17.99 -16.48 -3.19
CA ILE A 214 -19.41 -16.10 -3.11
C ILE A 214 -19.72 -15.02 -4.14
N MET A 215 -18.90 -13.96 -4.19
CA MET A 215 -19.09 -12.86 -5.13
C MET A 215 -18.48 -13.11 -6.52
N ASN A 216 -17.72 -14.20 -6.69
CA ASN A 216 -17.05 -14.58 -7.94
C ASN A 216 -16.15 -13.45 -8.51
N ALA A 217 -15.46 -12.74 -7.62
CA ALA A 217 -14.61 -11.60 -7.96
C ALA A 217 -13.22 -11.74 -7.34
N SER A 218 -12.18 -11.23 -7.99
CA SER A 218 -10.82 -11.33 -7.46
C SER A 218 -10.54 -10.24 -6.41
N PRO A 219 -10.03 -10.60 -5.22
CA PRO A 219 -9.50 -9.64 -4.28
C PRO A 219 -8.43 -8.74 -4.91
N LEU A 220 -8.37 -7.50 -4.41
CA LEU A 220 -7.48 -6.46 -4.90
C LEU A 220 -6.92 -5.69 -3.71
N ALA A 221 -5.62 -5.49 -3.66
CA ALA A 221 -4.98 -4.61 -2.70
C ALA A 221 -4.29 -3.45 -3.43
N ILE A 222 -4.35 -2.26 -2.85
CA ILE A 222 -3.75 -1.05 -3.39
C ILE A 222 -2.81 -0.48 -2.33
N ALA A 223 -1.53 -0.37 -2.68
CA ALA A 223 -0.56 0.43 -1.95
C ALA A 223 -0.41 1.80 -2.59
N MET A 224 -0.03 2.80 -1.79
CA MET A 224 0.17 4.17 -2.23
C MET A 224 1.56 4.65 -1.84
N ASN A 225 2.21 5.33 -2.77
CA ASN A 225 3.42 6.12 -2.52
C ASN A 225 3.18 7.57 -2.97
N VAL A 226 3.75 8.53 -2.25
CA VAL A 226 3.63 9.96 -2.56
C VAL A 226 5.04 10.57 -2.60
N ASP A 227 5.39 11.14 -3.73
CA ASP A 227 6.64 11.89 -3.89
C ASP A 227 6.46 13.26 -3.17
N LEU A 228 7.01 13.41 -1.97
CA LEU A 228 6.98 14.66 -1.21
C LEU A 228 7.99 15.64 -1.80
N ILE A 229 7.53 16.83 -2.20
CA ILE A 229 8.36 17.96 -2.70
C ILE A 229 8.85 18.79 -1.53
#